data_AF-A0A7M7MUP6-F1
#
_entry.id   AF-A0A7M7MUP6-F1
#
_cell.length_a   1.000
_cell.length_b   1.000
_cell.length_c   1.000
_cell.angle_alpha   90.00
_cell.angle_beta   90.00
_cell.angle_gamma   90.00
#
_symmetry.space_group_name_H-M   'P 1'
#
loop_
_entity.id
_entity.type
_entity.pdbx_description
1 polymer ?
#
loop_
_entity_poly.entity_id
_entity_poly.type
_entity_poly.pdbx_seq_one_letter_code
_entity_poly.pdbx_strand_id
1 'polypeptide(L)'
;MGITYTCSVIALLAVLLVTTEAGDMMRKSIVFDKNTPDVFYCPQQKPTGFEKMLVTAKPLSRLCQFEGKPIPPDYKSDCYNDVDETEYACKEKYRIMKRFRNKAEGDENTMDDLVEK
;
A
#
# COMPACT_ATOMS: atom_id res chain seq x y z
N MET A 1 12.53 -42.24 -17.09
CA MET A 1 11.92 -41.98 -15.77
C MET A 1 12.52 -40.76 -15.07
N GLY A 2 13.83 -40.50 -15.08
CA GLY A 2 14.40 -39.32 -14.40
C GLY A 2 13.93 -37.96 -14.94
N ILE A 3 13.81 -37.81 -16.26
CA ILE A 3 13.47 -36.54 -16.92
C ILE A 3 12.01 -36.11 -16.62
N THR A 4 11.09 -37.08 -16.52
CA THR A 4 9.69 -36.80 -16.19
C THR A 4 9.55 -36.28 -14.75
N TYR A 5 10.29 -36.85 -13.79
CA TYR A 5 10.27 -36.38 -12.41
C TYR A 5 10.90 -34.99 -12.26
N THR A 6 11.98 -34.70 -13.00
CA THR A 6 12.59 -33.37 -12.98
C THR A 6 11.65 -32.31 -13.53
N CYS A 7 10.91 -32.60 -14.60
CA CYS A 7 9.91 -31.67 -15.14
C CYS A 7 8.74 -31.43 -14.17
N SER A 8 8.27 -32.47 -13.47
CA SER A 8 7.20 -32.33 -12.48
C SER A 8 7.62 -31.50 -11.26
N VAL A 9 8.86 -31.68 -10.77
CA VAL A 9 9.39 -30.89 -9.65
C VAL A 9 9.59 -29.43 -10.04
N ILE A 10 10.09 -29.16 -11.25
CA ILE A 10 10.23 -27.79 -11.76
C ILE A 10 8.86 -27.12 -11.93
N ALA A 11 7.86 -27.84 -12.43
CA ALA A 11 6.51 -27.32 -12.57
C ALA A 11 5.88 -26.97 -11.20
N LEU A 12 6.07 -27.81 -10.18
CA LEU A 12 5.60 -27.54 -8.82
C LEU A 12 6.30 -26.32 -8.20
N LEU A 13 7.61 -26.18 -8.38
CA LEU A 13 8.38 -25.02 -7.93
C LEU A 13 7.93 -23.73 -8.63
N ALA A 14 7.67 -23.78 -9.94
CA ALA A 14 7.17 -22.63 -10.70
C ALA A 14 5.79 -22.18 -10.19
N VAL A 15 4.89 -23.11 -9.87
CA VAL A 15 3.57 -22.79 -9.30
C VAL A 15 3.70 -22.12 -7.93
N LEU A 16 4.59 -22.63 -7.06
CA LEU A 16 4.85 -22.00 -5.75
C LEU A 16 5.38 -20.56 -5.88
N LEU A 17 6.30 -20.33 -6.81
CA LEU A 17 6.85 -18.98 -7.06
C LEU A 17 5.80 -18.01 -7.64
N VAL A 18 4.84 -18.48 -8.45
CA VAL A 18 3.76 -17.62 -8.95
C VAL A 18 2.78 -17.22 -7.84
N THR A 19 2.60 -18.04 -6.80
CA THR A 19 1.68 -17.73 -5.70
C THR A 19 2.18 -16.65 -4.74
N THR A 20 3.49 -16.33 -4.72
CA THR A 20 4.03 -15.30 -3.82
C THR A 20 3.77 -13.87 -4.31
N GLU A 21 3.63 -13.68 -5.62
CA GLU A 21 3.47 -12.34 -6.23
C GLU A 21 2.02 -11.82 -6.21
N ALA A 22 1.03 -12.69 -5.94
CA ALA A 22 -0.38 -12.30 -5.89
C ALA A 22 -0.78 -11.56 -4.59
N GLY A 23 0.09 -11.55 -3.59
CA GLY A 23 -0.14 -10.87 -2.31
C GLY A 23 -0.03 -9.34 -2.37
N ASP A 24 0.55 -8.79 -3.44
CA ASP A 24 0.99 -7.38 -3.46
C ASP A 24 0.28 -6.47 -4.46
N MET A 25 -0.84 -6.91 -5.06
CA MET A 25 -1.70 -6.00 -5.83
C MET A 25 -2.56 -5.08 -4.93
N MET A 26 -2.62 -5.34 -3.61
CA MET A 26 -3.45 -4.62 -2.66
C MET A 26 -2.73 -3.46 -1.96
N ARG A 27 -1.38 -3.47 -1.91
CA ARG A 27 -0.60 -2.40 -1.24
C ARG A 27 -0.70 -1.04 -1.94
N LYS A 28 -1.04 -1.01 -3.23
CA LYS A 28 -1.25 0.24 -4.00
C LYS A 28 -2.68 0.82 -3.89
N SER A 29 -3.54 0.28 -3.02
CA SER A 29 -4.93 0.72 -2.90
C SER A 29 -5.12 2.04 -2.14
N ILE A 30 -4.06 2.65 -1.60
CA ILE A 30 -4.12 3.96 -0.96
C ILE A 30 -4.09 5.02 -2.04
N VAL A 31 -5.26 5.61 -2.33
CA VAL A 31 -5.37 6.73 -3.26
C VAL A 31 -5.15 8.01 -2.47
N PHE A 32 -4.23 8.84 -2.95
CA PHE A 32 -3.98 10.18 -2.42
C PHE A 32 -4.33 11.21 -3.48
N ASP A 33 -5.28 12.10 -3.17
CA ASP A 33 -5.64 13.19 -4.06
C ASP A 33 -4.82 14.44 -3.70
N LYS A 34 -4.15 15.02 -4.70
CA LYS A 34 -3.36 16.25 -4.53
C LYS A 34 -4.22 17.44 -4.08
N ASN A 35 -5.52 17.41 -4.38
CA ASN A 35 -6.46 18.48 -4.03
C ASN A 35 -6.97 18.36 -2.59
N THR A 36 -6.94 17.17 -1.99
CA THR A 36 -7.38 16.93 -0.60
C THR A 36 -6.28 16.23 0.19
N PRO A 37 -5.17 16.94 0.48
CA PRO A 37 -3.98 16.29 1.00
C PRO A 37 -4.10 15.92 2.49
N ASP A 38 -5.17 16.35 3.15
CA ASP A 38 -5.48 16.04 4.56
C ASP A 38 -6.19 14.68 4.73
N VAL A 39 -6.57 14.02 3.63
CA VAL A 39 -7.30 12.74 3.65
C VAL A 39 -6.66 11.72 2.72
N PHE A 40 -6.74 10.44 3.12
CA PHE A 40 -6.37 9.30 2.28
C PHE A 40 -7.59 8.41 2.09
N TYR A 41 -7.61 7.67 0.99
CA TYR A 41 -8.69 6.77 0.65
C TYR A 41 -8.21 5.33 0.78
N CYS A 42 -8.94 4.51 1.54
CA CYS A 42 -8.61 3.09 1.70
C CYS A 42 -9.82 2.18 1.44
N PRO A 43 -9.57 0.95 0.94
CA PRO A 43 -10.63 -0.01 0.67
C PRO A 43 -11.26 -0.53 1.97
N GLN A 44 -12.58 -0.70 1.97
CA GLN A 44 -13.32 -1.30 3.09
C GLN A 44 -13.50 -2.81 2.95
N GLN A 45 -13.42 -3.32 1.73
CA GLN A 45 -13.68 -4.72 1.38
C GLN A 45 -12.63 -5.20 0.38
N LYS A 46 -12.44 -6.52 0.29
CA LYS A 46 -11.58 -7.11 -0.73
C LYS A 46 -12.10 -6.70 -2.12
N PRO A 47 -11.34 -5.94 -2.93
CA PRO A 47 -11.76 -5.62 -4.28
C PRO A 47 -11.76 -6.90 -5.12
N THR A 48 -12.90 -7.23 -5.73
CA THR A 48 -13.01 -8.30 -6.74
C THR A 48 -12.45 -7.86 -8.11
N GLY A 49 -12.12 -6.57 -8.26
CA GLY A 49 -11.50 -5.94 -9.43
C GLY A 49 -11.31 -4.42 -9.20
N PHE A 50 -10.52 -3.74 -10.05
CA PHE A 50 -10.25 -2.30 -9.92
C PHE A 50 -11.49 -1.41 -10.14
N GLU A 51 -12.49 -1.90 -10.87
CA GLU A 51 -13.67 -1.12 -11.27
C GLU A 51 -14.70 -0.91 -10.13
N LYS A 52 -14.62 -1.65 -9.02
CA LYS A 52 -15.61 -1.61 -7.92
C LYS A 52 -14.96 -1.51 -6.54
N MET A 53 -13.86 -0.77 -6.42
CA MET A 53 -13.24 -0.52 -5.12
C MET A 53 -14.03 0.55 -4.36
N LEU A 54 -14.80 0.14 -3.34
CA LEU A 54 -15.44 1.09 -2.43
C LEU A 54 -14.40 1.59 -1.43
N VAL A 55 -13.95 2.83 -1.63
CA VAL A 55 -12.99 3.49 -0.74
C VAL A 55 -13.70 4.50 0.17
N THR A 56 -13.23 4.62 1.40
CA THR A 56 -13.71 5.65 2.34
C THR A 56 -12.58 6.64 2.61
N ALA A 57 -12.91 7.93 2.64
CA ALA A 57 -11.96 8.98 3.03
C ALA A 57 -11.71 8.91 4.54
N LYS A 58 -10.43 8.89 4.92
CA LYS A 58 -9.96 8.89 6.31
C LYS A 58 -8.90 9.99 6.47
N PRO A 59 -8.78 10.60 7.65
CA PRO A 59 -7.81 11.67 7.88
C PRO A 59 -6.38 11.12 7.83
N LEU A 60 -5.44 11.88 7.26
CA LEU A 60 -4.04 11.50 7.12
C LEU A 60 -3.38 11.14 8.46
N SER A 61 -3.87 11.68 9.59
CA SER A 61 -3.38 11.34 10.92
C SER A 61 -3.52 9.84 11.25
N ARG A 62 -4.53 9.17 10.69
CA ARG A 62 -4.78 7.73 10.85
C ARG A 62 -4.02 6.86 9.87
N LEU A 63 -3.44 7.43 8.81
CA LEU A 63 -2.54 6.67 7.96
C LEU A 63 -1.31 6.31 8.78
N CYS A 64 -0.99 5.03 8.91
CA CYS A 64 0.12 4.55 9.73
C CYS A 64 0.11 5.19 11.13
N GLN A 65 -0.97 4.98 11.87
CA GLN A 65 -1.17 5.47 13.23
C GLN A 65 -0.19 4.81 14.20
N PHE A 66 0.09 3.52 14.01
CA PHE A 66 0.96 2.74 14.90
C PHE A 66 2.40 2.66 14.43
N GLU A 67 2.77 3.33 13.33
CA GLU A 67 4.16 3.36 12.85
C GLU A 67 4.71 1.96 12.53
N GLY A 68 3.85 1.02 12.13
CA GLY A 68 4.22 -0.39 11.93
C GLY A 68 4.51 -1.16 13.22
N LYS A 69 4.17 -0.60 14.40
CA LYS A 69 4.19 -1.31 15.68
C LYS A 69 3.02 -2.29 15.78
N PRO A 70 3.06 -3.27 16.72
CA PRO A 70 1.96 -4.18 16.94
C PRO A 70 0.66 -3.41 17.21
N ILE A 71 -0.36 -3.69 16.42
CA ILE A 71 -1.69 -3.12 16.57
C ILE A 71 -2.33 -3.69 17.85
N PRO A 72 -2.91 -2.86 18.73
CA PRO A 72 -3.62 -3.34 19.92
C PRO A 72 -4.73 -4.34 19.55
N PRO A 73 -4.96 -5.40 20.35
CA PRO A 73 -5.94 -6.44 20.02
C PRO A 73 -7.38 -5.91 19.96
N ASP A 74 -7.68 -4.82 20.67
CA ASP A 74 -8.99 -4.16 20.69
C ASP A 74 -9.15 -3.10 19.58
N TYR A 75 -8.12 -2.88 18.76
CA TYR A 75 -8.19 -1.92 17.67
C TYR A 75 -9.03 -2.47 16.52
N LYS A 76 -10.06 -1.72 16.14
CA LYS A 76 -10.87 -2.02 14.97
C LYS A 76 -10.20 -1.40 13.73
N SER A 77 -9.72 -2.26 12.85
CA SER A 77 -9.10 -1.85 11.58
C SER A 77 -9.99 -0.88 10.81
N ASP A 78 -9.43 0.28 10.47
CA ASP A 78 -10.12 1.33 9.73
C ASP A 78 -10.20 1.02 8.23
N CYS A 79 -9.27 0.20 7.75
CA CYS A 79 -9.11 -0.22 6.37
C CYS A 79 -9.04 -1.75 6.28
N TYR A 80 -9.43 -2.29 5.13
CA TYR A 80 -9.40 -3.73 4.89
C TYR A 80 -7.98 -4.28 5.13
N ASN A 81 -7.85 -5.27 6.04
CA ASN A 81 -6.60 -5.95 6.35
C ASN A 81 -5.44 -5.00 6.75
N ASP A 82 -5.76 -3.93 7.49
CA ASP A 82 -4.77 -2.99 8.06
C ASP A 82 -3.80 -2.45 7.01
N VAL A 83 -4.29 -2.24 5.78
CA VAL A 83 -3.48 -1.71 4.67
C VAL A 83 -2.87 -0.36 5.02
N ASP A 84 -3.54 0.42 5.86
CA ASP A 84 -3.11 1.71 6.44
C ASP A 84 -1.94 1.60 7.42
N GLU A 85 -1.65 0.42 7.97
CA GLU A 85 -0.50 0.17 8.88
C GLU A 85 0.66 -0.58 8.20
N THR A 86 0.56 -0.81 6.89
CA THR A 86 1.65 -1.43 6.13
C THR A 86 2.86 -0.50 6.04
N GLU A 87 4.05 -1.09 5.85
CA GLU A 87 5.29 -0.34 5.61
C GLU A 87 5.13 0.67 4.45
N TYR A 88 4.38 0.31 3.41
CA TYR A 88 4.08 1.20 2.30
C TYR A 88 3.25 2.42 2.73
N ALA A 89 2.20 2.21 3.54
CA ALA A 89 1.37 3.28 4.07
C ALA A 89 2.18 4.26 4.94
N CYS A 90 3.06 3.73 5.78
CA CYS A 90 3.97 4.53 6.61
C CYS A 90 4.93 5.38 5.77
N LYS A 91 5.52 4.78 4.73
CA LYS A 91 6.40 5.50 3.81
C LYS A 91 5.67 6.62 3.07
N GLU A 92 4.42 6.38 2.65
CA GLU A 92 3.63 7.38 1.95
C GLU A 92 3.17 8.50 2.89
N LYS A 93 2.79 8.20 4.14
CA LYS A 93 2.53 9.22 5.18
C LYS A 93 3.71 10.16 5.33
N TYR A 94 4.93 9.60 5.46
CA TYR A 94 6.14 10.40 5.56
C TYR A 94 6.37 11.28 4.33
N ARG A 95 6.15 10.73 3.12
CA ARG A 95 6.30 11.46 1.86
C ARG A 95 5.32 12.65 1.77
N ILE A 96 4.07 12.44 2.16
CA ILE A 96 3.02 13.48 2.17
C ILE A 96 3.37 14.57 3.20
N MET A 97 3.72 14.18 4.43
CA MET A 97 4.09 15.13 5.48
C MET A 97 5.31 15.98 5.10
N LYS A 98 6.31 15.37 4.45
CA LYS A 98 7.49 16.09 3.94
C LYS A 98 7.11 17.13 2.88
N ARG A 99 6.20 16.79 1.95
CA ARG A 99 5.68 17.73 0.95
C ARG A 99 4.97 18.92 1.58
N PHE A 100 4.15 18.69 2.61
CA PHE A 100 3.48 19.77 3.32
C PHE A 100 4.46 20.72 4.00
N ARG A 101 5.47 20.18 4.68
CA ARG A 101 6.51 20.98 5.32
C ARG A 101 7.25 21.85 4.31
N ASN A 102 7.67 21.27 3.18
CA ASN A 102 8.37 22.01 2.12
C ASN A 102 7.48 23.12 1.52
N LYS A 103 6.18 22.87 1.34
CA LYS A 103 5.22 23.88 0.87
C LYS A 103 4.99 25.00 1.89
N ALA A 104 4.97 24.68 3.17
CA ALA A 104 4.80 25.65 4.26
C ALA A 104 6.04 26.54 4.45
N GLU A 105 7.23 26.01 4.19
CA GLU A 105 8.52 26.72 4.29
C GLU A 105 8.82 27.58 3.05
N GLY A 106 7.94 27.62 2.05
CA GLY A 106 8.07 28.50 0.89
C GLY A 106 9.19 28.12 -0.09
N ASP A 107 9.66 26.87 -0.05
CA ASP A 107 10.68 26.39 -0.98
C ASP A 107 10.02 25.90 -2.26
N GLU A 108 9.93 26.79 -3.26
CA GLU A 108 9.37 26.54 -4.59
C GLU A 108 10.24 25.59 -5.45
N ASN A 109 11.30 25.00 -4.90
CA ASN A 109 12.22 24.14 -5.65
C ASN A 109 12.46 22.79 -4.96
N THR A 110 11.61 21.80 -5.23
CA THR A 110 12.15 20.45 -5.42
C THR A 110 11.33 19.70 -6.47
N MET A 111 11.93 19.68 -7.66
CA MET A 111 11.64 18.88 -8.84
C MET A 111 10.92 17.56 -8.55
N ASP A 112 9.94 17.31 -9.40
CA ASP A 112 9.55 15.99 -9.88
C ASP A 112 10.78 15.12 -10.09
N ASP A 113 11.04 14.21 -9.15
CA ASP A 113 11.93 13.09 -9.40
C ASP A 113 11.29 11.88 -8.76
N LEU A 114 10.48 11.15 -9.55
CA LEU A 114 10.02 9.78 -9.30
C LEU A 114 9.22 9.26 -10.52
N VAL A 115 9.74 9.48 -11.74
CA VAL A 115 9.46 8.62 -12.91
C VAL A 115 10.80 8.30 -13.56
N GLU A 116 11.57 7.42 -12.94
CA GLU A 116 12.41 6.41 -13.63
C GLU A 116 13.07 5.50 -12.59
N LYS A 117 12.44 4.35 -12.33
CA LYS A 117 13.14 3.07 -12.30
C LYS A 117 12.16 1.91 -12.39
#